data_AF-A0A1V2MC71-F1
#
_entry.id   AF-A0A1V2MC71-F1
#
_cell.length_a   1.000
_cell.length_b   1.000
_cell.length_c   1.000
_cell.angle_alpha   90.00
_cell.angle_beta   90.00
_cell.angle_gamma   90.00
#
_symmetry.space_group_name_H-M   'P 1'
#
loop_
_entity.id
_entity.type
_entity.pdbx_description
1 polymer ?
#
loop_
_entity_poly.entity_id
_entity_poly.type
_entity_poly.pdbx_seq_one_letter_code
_entity_poly.pdbx_strand_id
1 'polypeptide(L)'
;MIDEEKIILMSKLTLINNQATMKRDRKITSKYLRDFVYINNLFTQVYIVIAVGAIIMAHIILRIEQGMNVPTTIDEIMYQFVIPYGGTLLLIVIIYTIVSTLVYRKIYKKAIEKIQKYDEIFNELKILYAKGEASNENSFEN
;
A
#
# COMPACT_ATOMS: atom_id res chain seq x y z
N MET A 1 40.76 7.78 5.12
CA MET A 1 39.91 7.40 3.96
C MET A 1 38.83 6.41 4.38
N ILE A 2 39.16 5.26 4.98
CA ILE A 2 38.16 4.26 5.44
C ILE A 2 37.16 4.85 6.46
N ASP A 3 37.60 5.68 7.40
CA ASP A 3 36.68 6.24 8.42
C ASP A 3 35.74 7.31 7.87
N GLU A 4 36.16 8.06 6.85
CA GLU A 4 35.31 9.05 6.18
C GLU A 4 34.18 8.36 5.40
N GLU A 5 34.49 7.26 4.69
CA GLU A 5 33.49 6.42 4.03
C GLU A 5 32.49 5.85 5.04
N LYS A 6 32.95 5.33 6.19
CA LYS A 6 32.06 4.84 7.26
C LYS A 6 31.09 5.94 7.75
N ILE A 7 31.59 7.15 7.98
CA ILE A 7 30.77 8.29 8.43
C ILE A 7 29.71 8.64 7.37
N ILE A 8 30.10 8.67 6.09
CA ILE A 8 29.18 8.93 4.98
C ILE A 8 28.08 7.87 4.91
N LEU A 9 28.44 6.58 5.01
CA LEU A 9 27.48 5.48 4.99
C LEU A 9 26.54 5.49 6.21
N MET A 10 27.05 5.74 7.42
CA MET A 10 26.23 5.91 8.63
C MET A 10 25.24 7.07 8.50
N SER A 11 25.68 8.20 7.96
CA SER A 11 24.82 9.35 7.72
C SER A 11 23.69 9.02 6.73
N LYS A 12 24.03 8.35 5.62
CA LYS A 12 23.03 7.86 4.63
C LYS A 12 22.01 6.90 5.26
N LEU A 13 22.46 5.94 6.08
CA LEU A 13 21.56 5.01 6.79
C LEU A 13 20.63 5.74 7.74
N THR A 14 21.16 6.72 8.48
CA THR A 14 20.37 7.53 9.42
C THR A 14 19.30 8.33 8.69
N LEU A 15 19.65 8.94 7.55
CA LEU A 15 18.69 9.68 6.73
C LEU A 15 17.56 8.79 6.21
N ILE A 16 17.87 7.57 5.74
CA ILE A 16 16.86 6.61 5.27
C ILE A 16 15.99 6.13 6.45
N ASN A 17 16.60 5.82 7.60
CA ASN A 17 15.90 5.32 8.77
C ASN A 17 14.98 6.35 9.42
N ASN A 18 15.38 7.63 9.43
CA ASN A 18 14.58 8.72 9.98
C ASN A 18 13.40 9.14 9.08
N GLN A 19 13.26 8.56 7.88
CA GLN A 19 12.06 8.79 7.09
C GLN A 19 10.84 8.25 7.83
N ALA A 20 9.82 9.10 8.00
CA ALA A 20 8.57 8.72 8.65
C ALA A 20 7.90 7.50 7.99
N THR A 21 8.16 7.28 6.69
CA THR A 21 7.63 6.12 5.95
C THR A 21 8.36 4.82 6.24
N MET A 22 9.57 4.82 6.81
CA MET A 22 10.41 3.63 6.93
C MET A 22 9.75 2.52 7.79
N LYS A 23 9.09 2.89 8.89
CA LYS A 23 8.31 1.95 9.70
C LYS A 23 7.18 1.30 8.89
N ARG A 24 6.51 2.08 8.06
CA ARG A 24 5.42 1.60 7.19
C ARG A 24 5.96 0.70 6.08
N ASP A 25 7.03 1.13 5.43
CA ASP A 25 7.67 0.41 4.33
C ASP A 25 8.16 -0.97 4.82
N ARG A 26 8.77 -1.05 6.03
CA ARG A 26 9.14 -2.34 6.66
C ARG A 26 7.94 -3.24 6.93
N LYS A 27 6.82 -2.68 7.41
CA LYS A 27 5.58 -3.43 7.64
C LYS A 27 4.92 -3.91 6.33
N ILE A 28 5.13 -3.19 5.23
CA ILE A 28 4.64 -3.57 3.90
C ILE A 28 5.46 -4.74 3.37
N THR A 29 6.80 -4.65 3.42
CA THR A 29 7.69 -5.70 2.89
C THR A 29 7.80 -6.93 3.77
N SER A 30 7.41 -6.85 5.05
CA SER A 30 7.31 -8.04 5.91
C SER A 30 6.22 -9.01 5.46
N LYS A 31 5.34 -8.59 4.54
CA LYS A 31 4.29 -9.41 3.96
C LYS A 31 4.65 -9.78 2.52
N TYR A 32 4.11 -10.90 2.03
CA TYR A 32 4.20 -11.22 0.61
C TYR A 32 3.40 -10.22 -0.23
N LEU A 33 3.92 -9.88 -1.42
CA LEU A 33 3.28 -8.96 -2.37
C LEU A 33 1.81 -9.32 -2.60
N ARG A 34 1.52 -10.62 -2.81
CA ARG A 34 0.19 -11.12 -3.11
C ARG A 34 -0.77 -10.84 -1.95
N ASP A 35 -0.37 -11.14 -0.73
CA ASP A 35 -1.20 -10.97 0.46
C ASP A 35 -1.45 -9.49 0.76
N PHE A 36 -0.42 -8.65 0.62
CA PHE A 36 -0.55 -7.21 0.79
C PHE A 36 -1.54 -6.60 -0.20
N VAL A 37 -1.43 -6.96 -1.48
CA VAL A 37 -2.33 -6.46 -2.52
C VAL A 37 -3.75 -6.99 -2.32
N TYR A 38 -3.90 -8.27 -1.98
CA TYR A 38 -5.21 -8.89 -1.77
C TYR A 38 -5.98 -8.27 -0.60
N ILE A 39 -5.35 -8.15 0.56
CA ILE A 39 -5.97 -7.57 1.76
C ILE A 39 -6.40 -6.12 1.49
N ASN A 40 -5.51 -5.32 0.92
CA ASN A 40 -5.81 -3.92 0.63
C ASN A 40 -6.88 -3.76 -0.47
N ASN A 41 -6.92 -4.67 -1.44
CA ASN A 41 -7.99 -4.71 -2.43
C ASN A 41 -9.34 -5.05 -1.79
N LEU A 42 -9.41 -6.03 -0.89
CA LEU A 42 -10.64 -6.34 -0.16
C LEU A 42 -11.17 -5.14 0.62
N PHE A 43 -10.29 -4.44 1.36
CA PHE A 43 -10.69 -3.21 2.05
C PHE A 43 -11.22 -2.16 1.06
N THR A 44 -10.53 -1.98 -0.07
CA THR A 44 -10.96 -1.03 -1.11
C THR A 44 -12.35 -1.38 -1.65
N GLN A 45 -12.61 -2.65 -1.93
CA GLN A 45 -13.91 -3.13 -2.39
C GLN A 45 -15.01 -2.85 -1.35
N VAL A 46 -14.76 -3.14 -0.06
CA VAL A 46 -15.72 -2.84 1.01
C VAL A 46 -16.02 -1.34 1.09
N TYR A 47 -14.99 -0.48 1.04
CA TYR A 47 -15.17 0.97 1.07
C TYR A 47 -16.02 1.47 -0.09
N ILE A 48 -15.80 0.93 -1.29
CA ILE A 48 -16.55 1.31 -2.49
C ILE A 48 -18.01 0.85 -2.39
N VAL A 49 -18.25 -0.37 -1.93
CA VAL A 49 -19.61 -0.88 -1.73
C VAL A 49 -20.36 0.01 -0.73
N ILE A 50 -19.72 0.41 0.36
CA ILE A 50 -20.32 1.33 1.35
C ILE A 50 -20.58 2.71 0.73
N ALA A 51 -19.60 3.28 0.03
CA ALA A 51 -19.73 4.61 -0.58
C ALA A 51 -20.81 4.66 -1.67
N VAL A 52 -20.81 3.69 -2.58
CA VAL A 52 -21.85 3.60 -3.62
C VAL A 52 -23.21 3.29 -3.00
N GLY A 53 -23.27 2.41 -2.00
CA GLY A 53 -24.49 2.12 -1.25
C GLY A 53 -25.08 3.38 -0.59
N ALA A 54 -24.25 4.23 0.01
CA ALA A 54 -24.68 5.49 0.59
C ALA A 54 -25.23 6.47 -0.48
N ILE A 55 -24.58 6.55 -1.65
CA ILE A 55 -25.05 7.39 -2.77
C ILE A 55 -26.40 6.88 -3.29
N ILE A 56 -26.54 5.56 -3.47
CA ILE A 56 -27.81 4.94 -3.90
C ILE A 56 -28.90 5.24 -2.87
N MET A 57 -28.61 5.06 -1.58
CA MET A 57 -29.57 5.34 -0.50
C MET A 57 -30.02 6.81 -0.50
N ALA A 58 -29.08 7.76 -0.63
CA ALA A 58 -29.39 9.18 -0.73
C ALA A 58 -30.26 9.50 -1.96
N HIS A 59 -29.95 8.89 -3.11
CA HIS A 59 -30.75 9.03 -4.32
C HIS A 59 -32.17 8.47 -4.16
N ILE A 60 -32.34 7.35 -3.46
CA ILE A 60 -33.66 6.78 -3.17
C ILE A 60 -34.48 7.73 -2.30
N ILE A 61 -33.88 8.28 -1.24
CA ILE A 61 -34.55 9.24 -0.35
C ILE A 61 -35.06 10.46 -1.13
N LEU A 62 -34.22 11.04 -2.00
CA LEU A 62 -34.61 12.18 -2.85
C LEU A 62 -35.77 11.85 -3.80
N ARG A 63 -35.77 10.64 -4.38
CA ARG A 63 -36.88 10.18 -5.22
C ARG A 63 -38.18 10.04 -4.43
N ILE A 64 -38.12 9.55 -3.19
CA ILE A 64 -39.27 9.43 -2.30
C ILE A 64 -39.84 10.83 -2.00
N GLU A 65 -39.00 11.80 -1.68
CA GLU A 65 -39.44 13.20 -1.46
C GLU A 65 -40.10 13.81 -2.70
N GLN A 66 -39.69 13.41 -3.89
CA GLN A 66 -40.28 13.85 -5.17
C GLN A 66 -41.61 13.15 -5.52
N GLY A 67 -42.17 12.35 -4.60
CA GLY A 67 -43.46 11.69 -4.79
C GLY A 67 -43.39 10.33 -5.47
N MET A 68 -42.23 9.68 -5.46
CA MET A 68 -42.12 8.29 -5.92
C MET A 68 -42.87 7.37 -4.95
N ASN A 69 -43.80 6.57 -5.48
CA ASN A 69 -44.43 5.50 -4.70
C ASN A 69 -43.37 4.50 -4.27
N VAL A 70 -43.30 4.25 -2.96
CA VAL A 70 -42.42 3.25 -2.39
C VAL A 70 -42.90 1.88 -2.86
N PRO A 71 -42.05 1.07 -3.50
CA PRO A 71 -42.44 -0.26 -3.93
C PRO A 71 -42.83 -1.11 -2.72
N THR A 72 -43.93 -1.86 -2.86
CA THR A 72 -44.47 -2.68 -1.78
C THR A 72 -44.13 -4.16 -1.95
N THR A 73 -43.65 -4.54 -3.13
CA THR A 73 -43.25 -5.90 -3.47
C THR A 73 -41.76 -6.01 -3.78
N ILE A 74 -41.19 -7.19 -3.53
CA ILE A 74 -39.77 -7.49 -3.79
C ILE A 74 -39.44 -7.37 -5.28
N ASP A 75 -40.39 -7.73 -6.15
CA ASP A 75 -40.22 -7.66 -7.61
C ASP A 75 -40.11 -6.21 -8.10
N GLU A 76 -40.93 -5.30 -7.58
CA GLU A 76 -40.82 -3.87 -7.89
C GLU A 76 -39.48 -3.28 -7.44
N ILE A 77 -38.97 -3.71 -6.29
CA ILE A 77 -37.64 -3.31 -5.80
C ILE A 77 -36.54 -3.79 -6.76
N MET A 78 -36.60 -5.05 -7.19
CA MET A 78 -35.66 -5.64 -8.15
C MET A 78 -35.64 -4.85 -9.46
N TYR A 79 -36.81 -4.58 -10.04
CA TYR A 79 -36.93 -3.89 -11.33
C TYR A 79 -36.57 -2.40 -11.26
N GLN A 80 -36.98 -1.68 -10.22
CA GLN A 80 -36.71 -0.24 -10.11
C GLN A 80 -35.32 0.11 -9.62
N PHE A 81 -34.72 -0.72 -8.76
CA PHE A 81 -33.46 -0.38 -8.08
C PHE A 81 -32.31 -1.34 -8.34
N VAL A 82 -32.55 -2.64 -8.48
CA VAL A 82 -31.40 -3.55 -8.56
C VAL A 82 -30.94 -3.77 -10.00
N ILE A 83 -31.86 -3.90 -10.95
CA ILE A 83 -31.51 -4.02 -12.38
C ILE A 83 -30.76 -2.76 -12.90
N PRO A 84 -31.25 -1.53 -12.69
CA PRO A 84 -30.57 -0.34 -13.22
C PRO A 84 -29.27 0.01 -12.49
N TYR A 85 -29.19 -0.20 -11.18
CA TYR A 85 -27.98 0.13 -10.41
C TYR A 85 -26.96 -1.01 -10.35
N GLY A 86 -27.40 -2.26 -10.57
CA GLY A 86 -26.56 -3.45 -10.53
C GLY A 86 -25.45 -3.44 -11.57
N GLY A 87 -25.77 -3.08 -12.82
CA GLY A 87 -24.77 -2.98 -13.89
C GLY A 87 -23.69 -1.93 -13.57
N THR A 88 -24.11 -0.76 -13.07
CA THR A 88 -23.21 0.32 -12.67
C THR A 88 -22.32 -0.09 -11.49
N LEU A 89 -22.88 -0.74 -10.48
CA LEU A 89 -22.14 -1.26 -9.33
C LEU A 89 -21.07 -2.27 -9.76
N LEU A 90 -21.44 -3.22 -10.63
CA LEU A 90 -20.54 -4.26 -11.10
C LEU A 90 -19.36 -3.65 -11.88
N LEU A 91 -19.65 -2.68 -12.74
CA LEU A 91 -18.65 -1.95 -13.52
C LEU A 91 -17.68 -1.16 -12.62
N ILE A 92 -18.21 -0.44 -11.62
CA ILE A 92 -17.39 0.31 -10.65
C ILE A 92 -16.48 -0.64 -9.86
N VAL A 93 -17.00 -1.78 -9.38
CA VAL A 93 -16.22 -2.76 -8.62
C VAL A 93 -15.06 -3.32 -9.46
N ILE A 94 -15.31 -3.66 -10.74
CA ILE A 94 -14.26 -4.16 -11.64
C ILE A 94 -13.17 -3.11 -11.84
N ILE A 95 -13.54 -1.87 -12.19
CA ILE A 95 -12.57 -0.80 -12.44
C ILE A 95 -11.70 -0.57 -11.20
N TYR A 96 -12.33 -0.41 -10.04
CA TYR A 96 -11.59 -0.13 -8.82
C TYR A 96 -10.75 -1.31 -8.35
N THR A 97 -11.14 -2.55 -8.63
CA THR A 97 -10.32 -3.73 -8.35
C THR A 97 -9.03 -3.72 -9.18
N ILE A 98 -9.12 -3.32 -10.45
CA ILE A 98 -7.94 -3.20 -11.31
C ILE A 98 -7.04 -2.06 -10.82
N VAL A 99 -7.63 -0.88 -10.57
CA VAL A 99 -6.89 0.31 -10.11
C VAL A 99 -6.20 0.06 -8.77
N SER A 100 -6.92 -0.51 -7.79
CA SER A 100 -6.37 -0.81 -6.46
C SER A 100 -5.18 -1.76 -6.58
N THR A 101 -5.29 -2.80 -7.40
CA THR A 101 -4.24 -3.80 -7.63
C THR A 101 -2.98 -3.12 -8.16
N LEU A 102 -3.11 -2.24 -9.15
CA LEU A 102 -1.98 -1.51 -9.73
C LEU A 102 -1.34 -0.55 -8.70
N VAL A 103 -2.15 0.18 -7.95
CA VAL A 103 -1.69 1.14 -6.93
C VAL A 103 -0.92 0.42 -5.82
N TYR A 104 -1.51 -0.63 -5.22
CA TYR A 104 -0.86 -1.35 -4.13
C TYR A 104 0.38 -2.11 -4.57
N ARG A 105 0.41 -2.64 -5.80
CA ARG A 105 1.62 -3.23 -6.37
C ARG A 105 2.74 -2.21 -6.52
N LYS A 106 2.43 -0.99 -6.98
CA LYS A 106 3.42 0.11 -7.10
C LYS A 106 3.94 0.55 -5.73
N ILE A 107 3.06 0.64 -4.73
CA ILE A 107 3.44 0.98 -3.35
C ILE A 107 4.38 -0.09 -2.79
N TYR A 108 4.05 -1.36 -2.97
CA TYR A 108 4.88 -2.47 -2.49
C TYR A 108 6.26 -2.48 -3.15
N LYS A 109 6.32 -2.31 -4.48
CA LYS A 109 7.59 -2.23 -5.22
C LYS A 109 8.48 -1.11 -4.69
N LYS A 110 7.92 0.08 -4.48
CA LYS A 110 8.64 1.23 -3.93
C LYS A 110 9.15 0.98 -2.50
N ALA A 111 8.39 0.24 -1.68
CA ALA A 111 8.82 -0.14 -0.33
C ALA A 111 9.99 -1.14 -0.36
N ILE A 112 9.93 -2.13 -1.26
CA ILE A 112 11.03 -3.08 -1.48
C ILE A 112 12.30 -2.36 -1.94
N GLU A 113 12.22 -1.51 -2.96
CA GLU A 113 13.40 -0.81 -3.50
C GLU A 113 14.12 0.00 -2.41
N LYS A 114 13.36 0.66 -1.53
CA LYS A 114 13.92 1.41 -0.40
C LYS A 114 14.63 0.52 0.62
N ILE A 115 14.06 -0.63 0.93
CA ILE A 115 14.63 -1.55 1.93
C ILE A 115 15.85 -2.25 1.36
N GLN A 116 15.81 -2.66 0.10
CA GLN A 116 16.98 -3.20 -0.60
C GLN A 116 18.14 -2.20 -0.60
N LYS A 117 17.87 -0.92 -0.89
CA LYS A 117 18.88 0.14 -0.81
C LYS A 117 19.44 0.33 0.61
N TYR A 118 18.59 0.21 1.63
CA TYR A 118 19.03 0.26 3.03
C TYR A 118 19.96 -0.93 3.35
N ASP A 119 19.58 -2.14 2.95
CA ASP A 119 20.34 -3.37 3.19
C ASP A 119 21.67 -3.37 2.44
N GLU A 120 21.71 -2.83 1.21
CA GLU A 120 22.92 -2.67 0.42
C GLU A 120 23.94 -1.75 1.12
N ILE A 121 23.50 -0.56 1.55
CA ILE A 121 24.35 0.40 2.28
C ILE A 121 24.79 -0.22 3.62
N PHE A 122 23.93 -0.97 4.29
CA PHE A 122 24.27 -1.64 5.54
C PHE A 122 25.34 -2.72 5.35
N ASN A 123 25.24 -3.53 4.29
CA ASN A 123 26.24 -4.55 3.96
C ASN A 123 27.59 -3.93 3.58
N GLU A 124 27.59 -2.85 2.79
CA GLU A 124 28.80 -2.11 2.43
C GLU A 124 29.49 -1.56 3.69
N LEU A 125 28.72 -1.00 4.62
CA LEU A 125 29.25 -0.53 5.90
C LEU A 125 29.86 -1.68 6.71
N LYS A 126 29.21 -2.85 6.77
CA LYS A 126 29.72 -4.03 7.47
C LYS A 126 31.06 -4.51 6.91
N ILE A 127 31.21 -4.51 5.58
CA ILE A 127 32.47 -4.88 4.91
C ILE A 127 33.58 -3.90 5.27
N LEU A 128 33.28 -2.59 5.32
CA LEU A 128 34.26 -1.57 5.72
C LEU A 128 34.70 -1.69 7.18
N TYR A 129 33.81 -2.09 8.08
CA TYR A 129 34.17 -2.40 9.47
C TYR A 129 35.12 -3.60 9.54
N ALA A 130 34.77 -4.71 8.90
CA ALA A 130 35.61 -5.92 8.89
C ALA A 130 37.00 -5.67 8.28
N LYS A 131 37.07 -4.85 7.22
CA LYS A 131 38.34 -4.46 6.58
C LYS A 131 39.18 -3.55 7.48
N GLY A 132 38.54 -2.65 8.23
CA GLY A 132 39.23 -1.78 9.19
C GLY A 132 39.82 -2.55 10.36
N GLU A 133 39.10 -3.56 10.88
CA GLU A 133 39.59 -4.43 11.97
C GLU A 133 40.79 -5.27 11.53
N ALA A 134 40.70 -5.93 10.37
CA ALA A 134 41.80 -6.72 9.82
C ALA A 134 43.05 -5.88 9.48
N SER A 135 42.86 -4.61 9.08
CA SER A 135 43.98 -3.69 8.83
C SER A 135 44.65 -3.20 10.12
N ASN A 136 43.89 -3.07 11.21
CA ASN A 136 44.45 -2.69 12.51
C ASN A 136 45.25 -3.84 13.11
N GLU A 137 44.73 -5.06 13.06
CA GLU A 137 45.40 -6.26 13.61
C GLU A 137 46.79 -6.50 12.97
N ASN A 138 46.89 -6.38 11.64
CA ASN A 138 48.17 -6.49 10.91
C ASN A 138 49.18 -5.35 11.19
N SER A 139 48.73 -4.23 11.76
CA SER A 139 49.60 -3.10 12.13
C SER A 139 50.21 -3.23 13.53
N PHE A 140 49.69 -4.15 14.35
CA PHE A 140 50.25 -4.45 15.67
C PHE A 140 51.21 -5.66 15.66
N GLU A 141 51.29 -6.40 14.55
CA GLU A 141 52.21 -7.54 14.37
C GLU A 141 53.51 -7.21 13.61
N ASN A 142 53.69 -5.97 13.12
CA ASN A 142 54.94 -5.45 12.56
C ASN A 142 55.56 -4.37 13.45
#